data_AF-A0A6G0HGK4-F1
#
_entry.id   AF-A0A6G0HGK4-F1
#
_cell.length_a   1.000
_cell.length_b   1.000
_cell.length_c   1.000
_cell.angle_alpha   90.00
_cell.angle_beta   90.00
_cell.angle_gamma   90.00
#
_symmetry.space_group_name_H-M   'P 1'
#
loop_
_entity.id
_entity.type
_entity.pdbx_description
1 polymer ?
#
loop_
_entity_poly.entity_id
_entity_poly.type
_entity_poly.pdbx_seq_one_letter_code
_entity_poly.pdbx_strand_id
1 'polypeptide(L)'
;MKLILTERPQSVEELKNIMQEKFKPRLDCDFSLQYEDPDFNGQLSVLMDIQELPEKGTLKVARGAEPTLKMIVLIPTSKEPEPERAEVNYLPNFPRGENETTLEEMRVQIIQETEKTERDQILIEKLMHTTFALRRQHIVQGSPQVREFLENWLALRMQSQVFAEFHRITNVNLRNQFYCELDQYTPKLAALYRQKSSRTGKGAEALREMLRIYDLEITICNITEEHDINMRRTLALRALPVYLREDDTEFFKTCNGEDEVEITDTQLALLSVVPDSIGSISFSPENISIVIEDEVVIISCISTCLRAGALWILRLQSTPCRPPDASQPSTLRTVYPLLSHHLLQSTLCGPPDTTVSPRPSGPFTTSETFSPYLFP
;
A
#
# COMPACT_ATOMS: atom_id res chain seq x y z
N MET A 1 19.92 11.73 -0.51
CA MET A 1 20.04 11.88 0.97
C MET A 1 18.74 12.49 1.50
N LYS A 2 18.36 12.27 2.76
CA LYS A 2 17.12 12.81 3.34
C LYS A 2 17.43 13.64 4.59
N LEU A 3 16.93 14.86 4.64
CA LEU A 3 17.01 15.76 5.79
C LEU A 3 15.60 16.03 6.30
N ILE A 4 15.31 15.55 7.50
CA ILE A 4 14.12 15.92 8.26
C ILE A 4 14.52 17.03 9.22
N LEU A 5 13.83 18.15 9.15
CA LEU A 5 13.98 19.28 10.06
C LEU A 5 12.88 19.20 11.13
N THR A 6 13.18 19.69 12.33
CA THR A 6 12.20 19.79 13.42
C THR A 6 11.29 21.00 13.27
N GLU A 7 11.80 22.06 12.64
CA GLU A 7 11.08 23.29 12.33
C GLU A 7 11.69 23.95 11.08
N ARG A 8 11.02 24.99 10.55
CA ARG A 8 11.56 25.75 9.42
C ARG A 8 12.75 26.59 9.89
N PRO A 9 13.93 26.47 9.27
CA PRO A 9 15.08 27.31 9.60
C PRO A 9 14.74 28.78 9.37
N GLN A 10 15.33 29.66 10.18
CA GLN A 10 15.15 31.10 10.09
C GLN A 10 15.94 31.70 8.92
N SER A 11 16.95 30.99 8.42
CA SER A 11 17.76 31.43 7.27
C SER A 11 18.37 30.26 6.48
N VAL A 12 18.82 30.54 5.26
CA VAL A 12 19.57 29.57 4.43
C VAL A 12 20.89 29.16 5.09
N GLU A 13 21.55 30.08 5.81
CA GLU A 13 22.80 29.80 6.51
C GLU A 13 22.60 28.83 7.69
N GLU A 14 21.50 28.98 8.43
CA GLU A 14 21.11 28.02 9.47
C GLU A 14 20.86 26.63 8.90
N LEU A 15 20.16 26.55 7.76
CA LEU A 15 19.95 25.29 7.05
C LEU A 15 21.28 24.64 6.64
N LYS A 16 22.24 25.42 6.14
CA LYS A 16 23.59 24.90 5.81
C LYS A 16 24.31 24.36 7.05
N ASN A 17 24.24 25.04 8.19
CA ASN A 17 24.86 24.58 9.44
C ASN A 17 24.26 23.25 9.89
N ILE A 18 22.92 23.12 9.89
CA ILE A 18 22.23 21.87 10.22
C ILE A 18 22.67 20.74 9.29
N MET A 19 22.81 21.02 7.99
CA MET A 19 23.28 20.05 7.01
C MET A 19 24.73 19.61 7.27
N GLN A 20 25.62 20.55 7.57
CA GLN A 20 27.01 20.25 7.87
C GLN A 20 27.12 19.39 9.14
N GLU A 21 26.40 19.73 10.21
CA GLU A 21 26.40 18.94 11.45
C GLU A 21 25.86 17.52 11.22
N LYS A 22 24.71 17.40 10.54
CA LYS A 22 24.04 16.11 10.36
C LYS A 22 24.77 15.16 9.41
N PHE A 23 25.56 15.71 8.48
CA PHE A 23 26.20 14.92 7.42
C PHE A 23 27.74 15.02 7.43
N LYS A 24 28.36 15.42 8.53
CA LYS A 24 29.82 15.28 8.73
C LYS A 24 30.24 13.80 8.67
N PRO A 25 31.37 13.44 8.02
CA PRO A 25 32.34 14.32 7.35
C PRO A 25 32.01 14.59 5.87
N ARG A 26 30.87 14.12 5.34
CA ARG A 26 30.51 14.21 3.92
C ARG A 26 30.22 15.64 3.45
N LEU A 27 29.83 16.55 4.36
CA LEU A 27 29.57 17.96 4.12
C LEU A 27 30.38 18.82 5.11
N ASP A 28 31.71 18.80 4.99
CA ASP A 28 32.62 19.60 5.85
C ASP A 28 33.24 20.81 5.13
N CYS A 29 32.69 21.17 3.97
CA CYS A 29 33.15 22.28 3.14
C CYS A 29 32.00 23.25 2.85
N ASP A 30 32.34 24.43 2.31
CA ASP A 30 31.35 25.41 1.87
C ASP A 30 30.64 24.92 0.59
N PHE A 31 29.35 25.23 0.48
CA PHE A 31 28.51 24.78 -0.63
C PHE A 31 27.36 25.73 -0.92
N SER A 32 26.87 25.67 -2.16
CA SER A 32 25.64 26.35 -2.57
C SER A 32 24.47 25.38 -2.61
N LEU A 33 23.29 25.89 -2.30
CA LEU A 33 22.04 25.14 -2.34
C LEU A 33 21.22 25.59 -3.55
N GLN A 34 20.75 24.63 -4.32
CA GLN A 34 19.75 24.84 -5.36
C GLN A 34 18.51 24.03 -5.00
N TYR A 35 17.32 24.56 -5.24
CA TYR A 35 16.07 23.84 -5.07
C TYR A 35 15.39 23.62 -6.43
N GLU A 36 14.60 22.55 -6.54
CA GLU A 36 13.69 22.38 -7.66
C GLU A 36 12.48 23.29 -7.44
N ASP A 37 12.37 24.32 -8.26
CA ASP A 37 11.33 25.33 -8.13
C ASP A 37 9.99 24.80 -8.68
N PRO A 38 8.96 24.67 -7.83
CA PRO A 38 7.66 24.16 -8.25
C PRO A 38 6.94 25.09 -9.23
N ASP A 39 7.16 26.40 -9.15
CA ASP A 39 6.53 27.39 -10.03
C ASP A 39 7.15 27.38 -11.43
N PHE A 40 8.37 26.84 -11.56
CA PHE A 40 9.10 26.70 -12.82
C PHE A 40 9.30 25.23 -13.22
N ASN A 41 8.28 24.40 -12.99
CA ASN A 41 8.20 23.03 -13.48
C ASN A 41 9.41 22.16 -13.07
N GLY A 42 9.95 22.39 -11.86
CA GLY A 42 11.07 21.66 -11.28
C GLY A 42 12.45 22.10 -11.78
N GLN A 43 12.56 23.27 -12.41
CA GLN A 43 13.85 23.84 -12.80
C GLN A 43 14.67 24.17 -11.54
N LEU A 44 16.00 24.00 -11.63
CA LEU A 44 16.89 24.33 -10.52
C LEU A 44 17.07 25.83 -10.40
N SER A 45 16.73 26.36 -9.23
CA SER A 45 16.99 27.74 -8.82
C SER A 45 17.91 27.76 -7.60
N VAL A 46 18.72 28.80 -7.44
CA VAL A 46 19.57 28.96 -6.25
C VAL A 46 18.69 29.35 -5.08
N LEU A 47 18.81 28.64 -3.96
CA LEU A 47 18.04 28.95 -2.76
C LEU A 47 18.64 30.18 -2.07
N MET A 48 17.99 31.33 -2.23
CA MET A 48 18.41 32.61 -1.65
C MET A 48 17.57 32.99 -0.44
N ASP A 49 16.28 32.67 -0.48
CA ASP A 49 15.36 32.86 0.64
C ASP A 49 14.85 31.51 1.15
N ILE A 50 14.92 31.30 2.47
CA ILE A 50 14.41 30.09 3.08
C ILE A 50 12.89 29.95 2.89
N GLN A 51 12.17 31.04 2.61
CA GLN A 51 10.73 31.04 2.31
C GLN A 51 10.39 30.44 0.93
N GLU A 52 11.34 30.42 -0.01
CA GLU A 52 11.16 29.81 -1.35
C GLU A 52 11.17 28.28 -1.29
N LEU A 53 11.76 27.70 -0.24
CA LEU A 53 11.81 26.25 -0.08
C LEU A 53 10.41 25.69 0.26
N PRO A 54 9.82 24.81 -0.56
CA PRO A 54 8.56 24.19 -0.20
C PRO A 54 8.73 23.26 1.01
N GLU A 55 7.60 22.94 1.67
CA GLU A 55 7.55 22.05 2.83
C GLU A 55 8.19 20.68 2.55
N LYS A 56 8.11 20.25 1.28
CA LYS A 56 8.88 19.13 0.74
C LYS A 56 9.60 19.59 -0.52
N GLY A 57 10.92 19.77 -0.42
CA GLY A 57 11.75 20.25 -1.51
C GLY A 57 12.89 19.29 -1.85
N THR A 58 13.27 19.26 -3.12
CA THR A 58 14.55 18.64 -3.54
C THR A 58 15.62 19.72 -3.56
N LEU A 59 16.63 19.58 -2.70
CA LEU A 59 17.85 20.35 -2.74
C LEU A 59 18.94 19.64 -3.55
N LYS A 60 19.70 20.41 -4.31
CA LYS A 60 20.98 20.02 -4.87
C LYS A 60 22.07 20.82 -4.19
N VAL A 61 23.01 20.10 -3.60
CA VAL A 61 24.21 20.66 -3.00
C VAL A 61 25.29 20.71 -4.07
N ALA A 62 25.66 21.93 -4.47
CA ALA A 62 26.70 22.15 -5.46
C ALA A 62 27.99 22.61 -4.78
N ARG A 63 29.07 21.85 -5.04
CA ARG A 63 30.41 22.01 -4.46
C ARG A 63 31.44 22.10 -5.59
N GLY A 64 31.65 23.30 -6.14
CA GLY A 64 32.64 23.52 -7.20
C GLY A 64 32.57 22.47 -8.32
N ALA A 65 33.66 21.72 -8.51
CA ALA A 65 33.79 20.68 -9.54
C ALA A 65 33.37 19.26 -9.10
N GLU A 66 32.83 19.09 -7.89
CA GLU A 66 32.41 17.79 -7.37
C GLU A 66 31.00 17.36 -7.80
N PRO A 67 30.69 16.06 -7.80
CA PRO A 67 29.34 15.58 -8.07
C PRO A 67 28.33 16.17 -7.08
N THR A 68 27.25 16.73 -7.62
CA THR A 68 26.19 17.35 -6.83
C THR A 68 25.43 16.31 -6.01
N LEU A 69 25.23 16.58 -4.73
CA LEU A 69 24.40 15.71 -3.89
C LEU A 69 22.93 16.13 -4.00
N LYS A 70 22.06 15.19 -4.34
CA LYS A 70 20.61 15.38 -4.23
C LYS A 70 20.14 15.04 -2.82
N MET A 71 19.41 15.96 -2.22
CA MET A 71 18.86 15.82 -0.89
C MET A 71 17.38 16.20 -0.88
N ILE A 72 16.56 15.42 -0.19
CA ILE A 72 15.16 15.73 0.03
C ILE A 72 15.04 16.38 1.40
N VAL A 73 14.48 17.58 1.46
CA VAL A 73 14.19 18.29 2.71
C VAL A 73 12.71 18.19 3.02
N LEU A 74 12.40 17.85 4.28
CA LEU A 74 11.05 17.86 4.83
C LEU A 74 11.01 18.87 5.99
N ILE A 75 10.15 19.87 5.83
CA ILE A 75 9.86 20.92 6.81
C ILE A 75 8.48 20.61 7.42
N PRO A 76 8.37 20.39 8.73
CA PRO A 76 7.08 20.13 9.38
C PRO A 76 6.15 21.35 9.27
N THR A 77 4.88 21.10 8.99
CA THR A 77 3.83 22.12 8.95
C THR A 77 3.08 22.20 10.28
N SER A 78 2.68 23.41 10.68
CA SER A 78 1.65 23.61 11.71
C SER A 78 0.22 23.38 11.19
N LYS A 79 0.06 23.11 9.90
CA LYS A 79 -1.20 22.66 9.30
C LYS A 79 -1.25 21.13 9.30
N GLU A 80 -2.28 20.60 9.93
CA GLU A 80 -2.68 19.20 9.81
C GLU A 80 -2.85 18.84 8.32
N PRO A 81 -2.43 17.64 7.88
CA PRO A 81 -2.55 17.26 6.49
C PRO A 81 -4.03 17.16 6.08
N GLU A 82 -4.37 17.74 4.94
CA GLU A 82 -5.71 17.62 4.36
C GLU A 82 -5.97 16.14 3.98
N PRO A 83 -7.16 15.59 4.28
CA PRO A 83 -7.50 14.22 3.93
C PRO A 83 -7.57 14.06 2.41
N GLU A 84 -6.97 13.00 1.88
CA GLU A 84 -7.20 12.60 0.49
C GLU A 84 -8.68 12.26 0.28
N ARG A 85 -9.20 12.53 -0.93
CA ARG A 85 -10.62 12.34 -1.31
C ARG A 85 -11.20 10.93 -1.08
N ALA A 86 -10.37 9.95 -0.72
CA ALA A 86 -10.73 8.56 -0.48
C ALA A 86 -10.70 8.13 1.00
N GLU A 87 -10.10 8.92 1.90
CA GLU A 87 -10.01 8.58 3.33
C GLU A 87 -11.13 9.27 4.11
N VAL A 88 -12.22 8.54 4.35
CA VAL A 88 -13.39 9.07 5.07
C VAL A 88 -13.07 9.31 6.55
N ASN A 89 -12.12 8.56 7.11
CA ASN A 89 -11.70 8.64 8.51
C ASN A 89 -10.19 8.90 8.66
N TYR A 90 -9.77 10.10 8.25
CA TYR A 90 -8.38 10.55 8.37
C TYR A 90 -7.90 10.61 9.84
N LEU A 91 -8.56 11.44 10.66
CA LEU A 91 -8.36 11.55 12.11
C LEU A 91 -9.73 11.50 12.83
N PRO A 92 -10.28 10.31 13.10
CA PRO A 92 -11.57 10.20 13.77
C PRO A 92 -11.46 10.59 15.25
N ASN A 93 -12.54 11.13 15.81
CA ASN A 93 -12.67 11.38 17.25
C ASN A 93 -12.73 10.05 18.02
N PHE A 94 -12.34 10.11 19.30
CA PHE A 94 -12.53 8.96 20.20
C PHE A 94 -14.01 8.60 20.37
N PRO A 95 -14.33 7.30 20.56
CA PRO A 95 -15.70 6.86 20.82
C PRO A 95 -16.29 7.56 22.06
N ARG A 96 -17.62 7.72 22.06
CA ARG A 96 -18.31 8.38 23.18
C ARG A 96 -18.06 7.62 24.48
N GLY A 97 -17.53 8.32 25.48
CA GLY A 97 -17.25 7.76 26.81
C GLY A 97 -15.82 7.24 26.98
N GLU A 98 -15.04 7.20 25.90
CA GLU A 98 -13.63 6.79 25.94
C GLU A 98 -12.69 8.00 25.94
N ASN A 99 -11.51 7.81 26.50
CA ASN A 99 -10.40 8.77 26.45
C ASN A 99 -9.10 8.04 26.07
N GLU A 100 -8.02 8.78 25.90
CA GLU A 100 -6.73 8.20 25.48
C GLU A 100 -6.26 7.09 26.43
N THR A 101 -6.41 7.29 27.74
CA THR A 101 -6.01 6.30 28.76
C THR A 101 -6.81 5.01 28.65
N THR A 102 -8.14 5.10 28.50
CA THR A 102 -8.98 3.91 28.37
C THR A 102 -8.71 3.15 27.07
N LEU A 103 -8.45 3.86 25.97
CA LEU A 103 -8.08 3.24 24.69
C LEU A 103 -6.69 2.59 24.75
N GLU A 104 -5.75 3.16 25.51
CA GLU A 104 -4.42 2.59 25.74
C GLU A 104 -4.49 1.31 26.59
N GLU A 105 -5.37 1.26 27.61
CA GLU A 105 -5.66 0.03 28.34
C GLU A 105 -6.23 -1.06 27.42
N MET A 106 -7.13 -0.69 26.50
CA MET A 106 -7.66 -1.61 25.48
C MET A 106 -6.58 -2.07 24.49
N ARG A 107 -5.61 -1.22 24.13
CA ARG A 107 -4.47 -1.62 23.30
C ARG A 107 -3.64 -2.71 23.97
N VAL A 108 -3.35 -2.55 25.27
CA VAL A 108 -2.62 -3.58 26.04
C VAL A 108 -3.41 -4.89 26.06
N GLN A 109 -4.74 -4.84 26.20
CA GLN A 109 -5.59 -6.05 26.11
C GLN A 109 -5.50 -6.73 24.73
N ILE A 110 -5.41 -5.97 23.63
CA ILE A 110 -5.23 -6.53 22.29
C ILE A 110 -3.92 -7.34 22.20
N ILE A 111 -2.82 -6.81 22.72
CA ILE A 111 -1.52 -7.51 22.75
C ILE A 111 -1.66 -8.83 23.51
N GLN A 112 -2.18 -8.77 24.75
CA GLN A 112 -2.36 -9.95 25.60
C GLN A 112 -3.24 -11.01 24.94
N GLU A 113 -4.33 -10.60 24.27
CA GLU A 113 -5.22 -11.54 23.57
C GLU A 113 -4.56 -12.14 22.32
N THR A 114 -3.75 -11.36 21.61
CA THR A 114 -3.07 -11.80 20.38
C THR A 114 -1.93 -12.78 20.66
N GLU A 115 -1.32 -12.71 21.84
CA GLU A 115 -0.25 -13.63 22.26
C GLU A 115 -0.76 -15.01 22.71
N LYS A 116 -2.06 -15.15 22.99
CA LYS A 116 -2.64 -16.44 23.37
C LYS A 116 -2.58 -17.45 22.23
N THR A 117 -2.40 -18.73 22.59
CA THR A 117 -2.47 -19.85 21.65
C THR A 117 -3.86 -19.96 21.03
N GLU A 118 -4.90 -19.91 21.87
CA GLU A 118 -6.30 -19.81 21.47
C GLU A 118 -6.75 -18.36 21.67
N ARG A 119 -6.90 -17.63 20.56
CA ARG A 119 -7.23 -16.20 20.54
C ARG A 119 -8.73 -16.01 20.42
N ASP A 120 -9.32 -15.14 21.22
CA ASP A 120 -10.70 -14.69 21.02
C ASP A 120 -10.77 -13.67 19.87
N GLN A 121 -11.09 -14.17 18.67
CA GLN A 121 -11.17 -13.35 17.47
C GLN A 121 -12.23 -12.24 17.57
N ILE A 122 -13.34 -12.51 18.26
CA ILE A 122 -14.46 -11.57 18.42
C ILE A 122 -14.03 -10.43 19.34
N LEU A 123 -13.35 -10.76 20.44
CA LEU A 123 -12.79 -9.76 21.34
C LEU A 123 -11.73 -8.90 20.64
N ILE A 124 -10.79 -9.52 19.90
CA ILE A 124 -9.77 -8.78 19.14
C ILE A 124 -10.43 -7.83 18.14
N GLU A 125 -11.42 -8.28 17.37
CA GLU A 125 -12.12 -7.44 16.40
C GLU A 125 -12.80 -6.25 17.07
N LYS A 126 -13.50 -6.49 18.19
CA LYS A 126 -14.17 -5.45 18.98
C LYS A 126 -13.17 -4.44 19.55
N LEU A 127 -12.10 -4.91 20.20
CA LEU A 127 -11.08 -4.04 20.77
C LEU A 127 -10.38 -3.23 19.69
N MET A 128 -10.00 -3.88 18.58
CA MET A 128 -9.45 -3.19 17.41
C MET A 128 -10.42 -2.12 16.93
N HIS A 129 -11.73 -2.39 16.84
CA HIS A 129 -12.73 -1.41 16.39
C HIS A 129 -12.76 -0.17 17.27
N THR A 130 -12.86 -0.35 18.59
CA THR A 130 -12.93 0.76 19.54
C THR A 130 -11.65 1.60 19.53
N THR A 131 -10.49 0.97 19.36
CA THR A 131 -9.17 1.62 19.41
C THR A 131 -8.69 2.20 18.07
N PHE A 132 -9.55 2.20 17.04
CA PHE A 132 -9.20 2.69 15.71
C PHE A 132 -8.68 4.13 15.71
N ALA A 133 -9.34 5.02 16.46
CA ALA A 133 -8.95 6.42 16.52
C ALA A 133 -7.55 6.64 17.13
N LEU A 134 -7.25 5.91 18.21
CA LEU A 134 -5.92 5.94 18.84
C LEU A 134 -4.83 5.46 17.87
N ARG A 135 -5.08 4.37 17.13
CA ARG A 135 -4.17 3.90 16.08
C ARG A 135 -3.92 4.94 15.01
N ARG A 136 -4.98 5.57 14.50
CA ARG A 136 -4.85 6.58 13.43
C ARG A 136 -4.07 7.79 13.89
N GLN A 137 -4.29 8.27 15.12
CA GLN A 137 -3.47 9.33 15.70
C GLN A 137 -1.99 8.93 15.77
N HIS A 138 -1.67 7.73 16.25
CA HIS A 138 -0.29 7.24 16.31
C HIS A 138 0.39 7.24 14.93
N ILE A 139 -0.29 6.76 13.89
CA ILE A 139 0.26 6.75 12.52
C ILE A 139 0.42 8.17 11.98
N VAL A 140 -0.65 8.96 12.02
CA VAL A 140 -0.72 10.27 11.36
C VAL A 140 0.17 11.31 12.03
N GLN A 141 0.23 11.30 13.37
CA GLN A 141 0.97 12.30 14.14
C GLN A 141 2.42 11.85 14.42
N GLY A 142 2.64 10.56 14.63
CA GLY A 142 3.95 10.02 15.01
C GLY A 142 4.82 9.57 13.82
N SER A 143 4.22 9.15 12.71
CA SER A 143 4.91 8.49 11.59
C SER A 143 5.91 7.40 12.05
N PRO A 144 5.46 6.43 12.86
CA PRO A 144 6.35 5.43 13.46
C PRO A 144 6.93 4.48 12.40
N GLN A 145 8.06 3.84 12.72
CA GLN A 145 8.58 2.75 11.91
C GLN A 145 7.62 1.55 11.94
N VAL A 146 7.55 0.78 10.85
CA VAL A 146 6.61 -0.35 10.75
C VAL A 146 6.87 -1.40 11.82
N ARG A 147 8.13 -1.68 12.16
CA ARG A 147 8.50 -2.60 13.25
C ARG A 147 7.87 -2.18 14.58
N GLU A 148 8.17 -0.96 15.01
CA GLU A 148 7.71 -0.37 16.27
C GLU A 148 6.17 -0.27 16.32
N PHE A 149 5.55 0.10 15.20
CA PHE A 149 4.11 0.19 15.11
C PHE A 149 3.44 -1.18 15.29
N LEU A 150 3.96 -2.22 14.65
CA LEU A 150 3.42 -3.58 14.74
C LEU A 150 3.63 -4.20 16.12
N GLU A 151 4.71 -3.87 16.82
CA GLU A 151 4.91 -4.27 18.23
C GLU A 151 3.79 -3.73 19.12
N ASN A 152 3.32 -2.51 18.85
CA ASN A 152 2.23 -1.89 19.59
C ASN A 152 0.83 -2.39 19.18
N TRP A 153 0.70 -2.98 17.98
CA TRP A 153 -0.57 -3.42 17.39
C TRP A 153 -0.43 -4.79 16.70
N LEU A 154 0.01 -5.80 17.46
CA LEU A 154 0.30 -7.15 16.94
C LEU A 154 -0.85 -7.78 16.16
N ALA A 155 -2.09 -7.45 16.51
CA ALA A 155 -3.29 -7.93 15.81
C ALA A 155 -3.29 -7.55 14.31
N LEU A 156 -2.57 -6.49 13.89
CA LEU A 156 -2.40 -6.13 12.47
C LEU A 156 -1.49 -7.08 11.69
N ARG A 157 -0.79 -8.02 12.35
CA ARG A 157 -0.15 -9.16 11.68
C ARG A 157 -1.18 -10.20 11.21
N MET A 158 -2.42 -10.11 11.69
CA MET A 158 -3.53 -10.98 11.29
C MET A 158 -4.21 -10.41 10.03
N GLN A 159 -4.42 -11.28 9.04
CA GLN A 159 -5.04 -10.90 7.78
C GLN A 159 -6.45 -10.27 7.95
N SER A 160 -7.26 -10.79 8.88
CA SER A 160 -8.61 -10.27 9.15
C SER A 160 -8.60 -8.82 9.63
N GLN A 161 -7.64 -8.46 10.49
CA GLN A 161 -7.54 -7.12 11.04
C GLN A 161 -7.01 -6.11 10.02
N VAL A 162 -6.15 -6.52 9.09
CA VAL A 162 -5.73 -5.66 7.96
C VAL A 162 -6.93 -5.29 7.09
N PHE A 163 -7.81 -6.25 6.79
CA PHE A 163 -9.04 -5.97 6.03
C PHE A 163 -10.02 -5.09 6.81
N ALA A 164 -10.19 -5.34 8.11
CA ALA A 164 -11.06 -4.52 8.96
C ALA A 164 -10.54 -3.08 9.06
N GLU A 165 -9.23 -2.91 9.21
CA GLU A 165 -8.60 -1.59 9.33
C GLU A 165 -8.73 -0.79 8.03
N PHE A 166 -8.56 -1.46 6.89
CA PHE A 166 -8.85 -0.85 5.59
C PHE A 166 -10.27 -0.32 5.48
N HIS A 167 -11.22 -1.17 5.86
CA HIS A 167 -12.62 -0.85 5.76
C HIS A 167 -12.95 0.34 6.66
N ARG A 168 -12.33 0.46 7.84
CA ARG A 168 -12.51 1.63 8.70
C ARG A 168 -11.97 2.92 8.08
N ILE A 169 -10.92 2.84 7.28
CA ILE A 169 -10.26 4.02 6.72
C ILE A 169 -10.97 4.50 5.45
N THR A 170 -11.38 3.57 4.60
CA THR A 170 -11.91 3.85 3.26
C THR A 170 -13.41 3.60 3.13
N ASN A 171 -14.03 2.92 4.10
CA ASN A 171 -15.38 2.37 4.02
C ASN A 171 -15.58 1.36 2.86
N VAL A 172 -14.51 0.82 2.30
CA VAL A 172 -14.55 -0.15 1.20
C VAL A 172 -14.21 -1.55 1.71
N ASN A 173 -14.89 -2.58 1.20
CA ASN A 173 -14.47 -3.96 1.42
C ASN A 173 -13.32 -4.28 0.46
N LEU A 174 -12.08 -4.24 0.94
CA LEU A 174 -10.89 -4.44 0.09
C LEU A 174 -11.00 -5.72 -0.73
N ARG A 175 -11.27 -6.84 -0.06
CA ARG A 175 -11.22 -8.17 -0.66
C ARG A 175 -12.18 -8.27 -1.83
N ASN A 176 -13.43 -7.88 -1.60
CA ASN A 176 -14.48 -8.00 -2.61
C ASN A 176 -14.23 -7.04 -3.77
N GLN A 177 -13.91 -5.77 -3.47
CA GLN A 177 -13.70 -4.75 -4.49
C GLN A 177 -12.47 -5.06 -5.35
N PHE A 178 -11.34 -5.39 -4.71
CA PHE A 178 -10.10 -5.70 -5.40
C PHE A 178 -10.25 -6.93 -6.31
N TYR A 179 -10.85 -8.01 -5.81
CA TYR A 179 -11.06 -9.20 -6.62
C TYR A 179 -12.06 -8.99 -7.74
N CYS A 180 -13.14 -8.25 -7.51
CA CYS A 180 -14.12 -7.95 -8.54
C CYS A 180 -13.46 -7.22 -9.72
N GLU A 181 -12.69 -6.17 -9.45
CA GLU A 181 -11.97 -5.42 -10.48
C GLU A 181 -10.88 -6.29 -11.14
N LEU A 182 -10.08 -7.02 -10.35
CA LEU A 182 -9.03 -7.87 -10.91
C LEU A 182 -9.61 -8.95 -11.83
N ASP A 183 -10.70 -9.60 -11.44
CA ASP A 183 -11.37 -10.63 -12.24
C ASP A 183 -11.93 -10.06 -13.54
N GLN A 184 -12.46 -8.84 -13.52
CA GLN A 184 -12.94 -8.14 -14.71
C GLN A 184 -11.82 -7.94 -15.76
N TYR A 185 -10.59 -7.67 -15.34
CA TYR A 185 -9.46 -7.42 -16.25
C TYR A 185 -8.62 -8.66 -16.57
N THR A 186 -8.65 -9.68 -15.72
CA THR A 186 -7.81 -10.88 -15.83
C THR A 186 -7.90 -11.57 -17.21
N PRO A 187 -9.08 -11.80 -17.81
CA PRO A 187 -9.18 -12.42 -19.14
C PRO A 187 -8.50 -11.59 -20.25
N LYS A 188 -8.65 -10.26 -20.18
CA LYS A 188 -8.06 -9.33 -21.17
C LYS A 188 -6.54 -9.32 -21.06
N LEU A 189 -6.01 -9.26 -19.83
CA LEU A 189 -4.57 -9.32 -19.57
C LEU A 189 -3.96 -10.64 -20.06
N ALA A 190 -4.59 -11.77 -19.73
CA ALA A 190 -4.14 -13.08 -20.18
C ALA A 190 -4.07 -13.17 -21.72
N ALA A 191 -5.08 -12.65 -22.43
CA ALA A 191 -5.08 -12.60 -23.89
C ALA A 191 -3.93 -11.75 -24.45
N LEU A 192 -3.67 -10.57 -23.86
CA LEU A 192 -2.55 -9.70 -24.23
C LEU A 192 -1.20 -10.38 -24.02
N TYR A 193 -1.04 -11.12 -22.91
CA TYR A 193 0.18 -11.86 -22.62
C TYR A 193 0.41 -12.98 -23.65
N ARG A 194 -0.62 -13.76 -23.99
CA ARG A 194 -0.54 -14.80 -25.03
C ARG A 194 -0.22 -14.21 -26.41
N GLN A 195 -0.81 -13.07 -26.75
CA GLN A 195 -0.49 -12.37 -28.00
C GLN A 195 0.98 -11.89 -28.04
N LYS A 196 1.46 -11.31 -26.93
CA LYS A 196 2.84 -10.80 -26.83
C LYS A 196 3.85 -11.94 -26.82
N SER A 197 3.52 -13.06 -26.18
CA SER A 197 4.38 -14.24 -26.07
C SER A 197 4.59 -14.93 -27.41
N SER A 198 3.74 -14.71 -28.42
CA SER A 198 3.97 -15.25 -29.77
C SER A 198 5.00 -14.47 -30.60
N ARG A 199 5.51 -13.34 -30.07
CA ARG A 199 6.50 -12.49 -30.75
C ARG A 199 7.93 -12.88 -30.38
N THR A 200 8.92 -12.27 -31.02
CA THR A 200 10.34 -12.46 -30.68
C THR A 200 10.83 -11.44 -29.64
N GLY A 201 11.94 -11.76 -28.96
CA GLY A 201 12.59 -10.91 -27.96
C GLY A 201 12.42 -11.39 -26.51
N LYS A 202 13.28 -10.88 -25.62
CA LYS A 202 13.42 -11.35 -24.22
C LYS A 202 12.12 -11.32 -23.43
N GLY A 203 11.35 -10.23 -23.51
CA GLY A 203 10.06 -10.14 -22.79
C GLY A 203 9.00 -11.11 -23.31
N ALA A 204 9.00 -11.41 -24.62
CA ALA A 204 8.09 -12.42 -25.17
C ALA A 204 8.47 -13.84 -24.74
N GLU A 205 9.78 -14.11 -24.63
CA GLU A 205 10.32 -15.38 -24.11
C GLU A 205 9.97 -15.58 -22.64
N ALA A 206 10.16 -14.57 -21.80
CA ALA A 206 9.76 -14.62 -20.39
C ALA A 206 8.24 -14.83 -20.22
N LEU A 207 7.40 -14.17 -21.02
CA LEU A 207 5.95 -14.40 -21.02
C LEU A 207 5.58 -15.81 -21.50
N ARG A 208 6.26 -16.35 -22.50
CA ARG A 208 6.04 -17.75 -22.94
C ARG A 208 6.36 -18.72 -21.81
N GLU A 209 7.46 -18.53 -21.11
CA GLU A 209 7.85 -19.41 -20.01
C GLU A 209 6.86 -19.34 -18.85
N MET A 210 6.43 -18.14 -18.44
CA MET A 210 5.38 -17.98 -17.43
C MET A 210 4.08 -18.68 -17.81
N LEU A 211 3.62 -18.54 -19.05
CA LEU A 211 2.41 -19.20 -19.54
C LEU A 211 2.57 -20.73 -19.57
N ARG A 212 3.75 -21.22 -19.96
CA ARG A 212 4.06 -22.65 -19.97
C ARG A 212 4.01 -23.24 -18.56
N ILE A 213 4.57 -22.55 -17.57
CA ILE A 213 4.53 -22.96 -16.15
C ILE A 213 3.08 -22.94 -15.64
N TYR A 214 2.32 -21.88 -15.94
CA TYR A 214 0.91 -21.77 -15.56
C TYR A 214 0.06 -22.91 -16.13
N ASP A 215 0.18 -23.19 -17.43
CA ASP A 215 -0.57 -24.27 -18.09
C ASP A 215 -0.14 -25.66 -17.52
N LEU A 216 1.12 -25.81 -17.10
CA LEU A 216 1.65 -27.03 -16.45
C LEU A 216 1.11 -27.22 -15.03
N GLU A 217 1.14 -26.20 -14.17
CA GLU A 217 0.61 -26.26 -12.80
C GLU A 217 -0.89 -26.59 -12.80
N ILE A 218 -1.67 -26.03 -13.74
CA ILE A 218 -3.08 -26.39 -13.94
C ILE A 218 -3.26 -27.89 -14.20
N THR A 219 -2.38 -28.44 -15.04
CA THR A 219 -2.46 -29.85 -15.44
C THR A 219 -2.06 -30.79 -14.30
N ILE A 220 -1.04 -30.42 -13.51
CA ILE A 220 -0.50 -31.27 -12.43
C ILE A 220 -1.41 -31.26 -11.20
N CYS A 221 -1.97 -30.11 -10.82
CA CYS A 221 -2.62 -29.94 -9.52
C CYS A 221 -4.11 -30.32 -9.49
N ASN A 222 -4.68 -30.91 -10.56
CA ASN A 222 -6.11 -31.30 -10.64
C ASN A 222 -7.05 -30.19 -10.12
N ILE A 223 -6.82 -28.98 -10.60
CA ILE A 223 -7.24 -27.72 -9.99
C ILE A 223 -8.77 -27.56 -10.04
N THR A 224 -9.37 -27.22 -8.89
CA THR A 224 -10.80 -26.83 -8.79
C THR A 224 -11.03 -25.41 -9.30
N GLU A 225 -12.28 -25.05 -9.64
CA GLU A 225 -12.60 -23.70 -10.16
C GLU A 225 -12.08 -22.54 -9.27
N GLU A 226 -12.03 -22.74 -7.95
CA GLU A 226 -11.52 -21.75 -6.99
C GLU A 226 -9.98 -21.62 -6.99
N HIS A 227 -9.25 -22.73 -7.15
CA HIS A 227 -7.79 -22.66 -7.24
C HIS A 227 -7.38 -22.05 -8.60
N ASP A 228 -8.15 -22.35 -9.65
CA ASP A 228 -7.93 -21.83 -10.99
C ASP A 228 -8.12 -20.30 -11.04
N ILE A 229 -9.12 -19.74 -10.35
CA ILE A 229 -9.28 -18.28 -10.32
C ILE A 229 -8.10 -17.59 -9.63
N ASN A 230 -7.57 -18.16 -8.55
CA ASN A 230 -6.41 -17.59 -7.85
C ASN A 230 -5.15 -17.65 -8.71
N MET A 231 -4.91 -18.76 -9.42
CA MET A 231 -3.79 -18.84 -10.36
C MET A 231 -3.94 -17.88 -11.53
N ARG A 232 -5.14 -17.72 -12.09
CA ARG A 232 -5.43 -16.74 -13.15
C ARG A 232 -5.11 -15.32 -12.70
N ARG A 233 -5.52 -14.95 -11.48
CA ARG A 233 -5.20 -13.66 -10.88
C ARG A 233 -3.69 -13.51 -10.64
N THR A 234 -3.01 -14.55 -10.15
CA THR A 234 -1.55 -14.52 -9.94
C THR A 234 -0.82 -14.36 -11.27
N LEU A 235 -1.23 -15.06 -12.34
CA LEU A 235 -0.70 -14.86 -13.69
C LEU A 235 -0.93 -13.42 -14.17
N ALA A 236 -2.14 -12.89 -13.98
CA ALA A 236 -2.48 -11.52 -14.35
C ALA A 236 -1.48 -10.51 -13.74
N LEU A 237 -1.17 -10.67 -12.44
CA LEU A 237 -0.28 -9.78 -11.71
C LEU A 237 1.22 -10.05 -11.96
N ARG A 238 1.66 -11.31 -11.99
CA ARG A 238 3.10 -11.67 -12.15
C ARG A 238 3.63 -11.41 -13.55
N ALA A 239 2.79 -11.54 -14.58
CA ALA A 239 3.20 -11.30 -15.96
C ALA A 239 3.12 -9.82 -16.39
N LEU A 240 2.42 -8.98 -15.61
CA LEU A 240 2.23 -7.56 -15.91
C LEU A 240 3.55 -6.77 -16.02
N PRO A 241 4.51 -6.88 -15.08
CA PRO A 241 5.78 -6.16 -15.15
C PRO A 241 6.56 -6.55 -16.40
N VAL A 242 6.62 -7.84 -16.72
CA VAL A 242 7.31 -8.34 -17.92
C VAL A 242 6.65 -7.85 -19.20
N TYR A 243 5.31 -7.76 -19.23
CA TYR A 243 4.58 -7.20 -20.37
C TYR A 243 4.90 -5.71 -20.56
N LEU A 244 4.96 -4.95 -19.46
CA LEU A 244 5.28 -3.52 -19.43
C LEU A 244 6.78 -3.22 -19.56
N ARG A 245 7.63 -4.26 -19.49
CA ARG A 245 9.11 -4.20 -19.52
C ARG A 245 9.70 -3.48 -18.31
N GLU A 246 9.11 -3.74 -17.16
CA GLU A 246 9.52 -3.20 -15.88
C GLU A 246 10.29 -4.27 -15.10
N ASP A 247 11.29 -3.82 -14.33
CA ASP A 247 12.00 -4.69 -13.42
C ASP A 247 11.17 -4.88 -12.14
N ASP A 248 10.96 -6.14 -11.78
CA ASP A 248 10.14 -6.57 -10.65
C ASP A 248 10.94 -7.40 -9.63
N THR A 249 12.25 -7.56 -9.84
CA THR A 249 13.13 -8.40 -9.00
C THR A 249 13.26 -7.88 -7.56
N GLU A 250 13.23 -6.55 -7.37
CA GLU A 250 13.22 -5.94 -6.03
C GLU A 250 11.87 -6.12 -5.32
N PHE A 251 10.79 -6.31 -6.08
CA PHE A 251 9.43 -6.36 -5.56
C PHE A 251 8.90 -7.78 -5.35
N PHE A 252 9.17 -8.72 -6.27
CA PHE A 252 8.81 -10.13 -6.11
C PHE A 252 10.07 -10.94 -5.81
N LYS A 253 10.27 -11.24 -4.53
CA LYS A 253 11.33 -12.11 -4.03
C LYS A 253 10.81 -13.53 -3.89
N THR A 254 11.63 -14.52 -4.18
CA THR A 254 11.31 -15.95 -4.02
C THR A 254 12.39 -16.63 -3.20
N CYS A 255 12.02 -17.48 -2.24
CA CYS A 255 12.92 -18.44 -1.61
C CYS A 255 12.42 -19.86 -1.70
N ASN A 256 13.37 -20.76 -1.60
CA ASN A 256 13.11 -22.14 -1.25
C ASN A 256 12.98 -22.26 0.27
N GLY A 257 12.29 -23.29 0.78
CA GLY A 257 11.99 -23.43 2.21
C GLY A 257 13.20 -23.44 3.16
N GLU A 258 14.42 -23.61 2.63
CA GLU A 258 15.69 -23.63 3.37
C GLU A 258 16.53 -22.34 3.20
N ASP A 259 16.18 -21.44 2.27
CA ASP A 259 16.99 -20.26 1.95
C ASP A 259 16.65 -19.05 2.85
N GLU A 260 17.67 -18.44 3.46
CA GLU A 260 17.56 -17.10 4.05
C GLU A 260 17.51 -16.05 2.93
N VAL A 261 16.36 -15.37 2.78
CA VAL A 261 16.27 -14.23 1.85
C VAL A 261 16.81 -12.98 2.49
N GLU A 262 17.75 -12.34 1.79
CA GLU A 262 18.22 -11.01 2.14
C GLU A 262 17.08 -9.98 1.95
N ILE A 263 16.53 -9.55 3.08
CA ILE A 263 15.49 -8.51 3.17
C ILE A 263 16.06 -7.14 3.57
N THR A 264 17.38 -7.00 3.70
CA THR A 264 18.05 -5.73 3.96
C THR A 264 17.80 -4.74 2.82
N ASP A 265 17.69 -3.44 3.17
CA ASP A 265 17.39 -2.34 2.24
C ASP A 265 16.09 -2.51 1.41
N THR A 266 15.16 -3.34 1.87
CA THR A 266 13.86 -3.60 1.23
C THR A 266 12.77 -2.71 1.80
N GLN A 267 12.45 -1.63 1.08
CA GLN A 267 11.32 -0.78 1.44
C GLN A 267 9.97 -1.50 1.32
N LEU A 268 9.80 -2.33 0.28
CA LEU A 268 8.54 -3.01 0.01
C LEU A 268 8.75 -4.20 -0.94
N ALA A 269 8.36 -5.41 -0.52
CA ALA A 269 8.40 -6.59 -1.38
C ALA A 269 7.32 -7.64 -1.00
N LEU A 270 7.02 -8.51 -1.95
CA LEU A 270 6.32 -9.76 -1.77
C LEU A 270 7.35 -10.89 -1.80
N LEU A 271 7.43 -11.64 -0.72
CA LEU A 271 8.31 -12.79 -0.57
C LEU A 271 7.49 -14.08 -0.71
N SER A 272 7.73 -14.87 -1.75
CA SER A 272 7.04 -16.15 -1.97
C SER A 272 7.96 -17.32 -1.64
N VAL A 273 7.46 -18.27 -0.86
CA VAL A 273 8.11 -19.56 -0.60
C VAL A 273 7.64 -20.55 -1.67
N VAL A 274 8.58 -21.07 -2.46
CA VAL A 274 8.33 -21.95 -3.60
C VAL A 274 8.98 -23.31 -3.34
N PRO A 275 8.35 -24.44 -3.71
CA PRO A 275 8.98 -25.75 -3.60
C PRO A 275 10.17 -25.90 -4.56
N ASP A 276 11.23 -26.60 -4.13
CA ASP A 276 12.49 -26.84 -4.89
C ASP A 276 12.31 -27.43 -6.30
N SER A 277 11.14 -28.01 -6.57
CA SER A 277 10.81 -28.70 -7.82
C SER A 277 10.28 -27.77 -8.93
N ILE A 278 9.96 -26.52 -8.60
CA ILE A 278 9.42 -25.51 -9.51
C ILE A 278 10.49 -24.43 -9.67
N GLY A 279 10.73 -23.93 -10.89
CA GLY A 279 11.70 -22.85 -11.13
C GLY A 279 11.37 -21.55 -10.38
N SER A 280 11.97 -20.43 -10.77
CA SER A 280 11.83 -19.12 -10.10
C SER A 280 10.41 -18.51 -10.07
N ILE A 281 9.38 -19.21 -10.58
CA ILE A 281 7.99 -18.73 -10.64
C ILE A 281 7.07 -19.91 -10.29
N SER A 282 6.28 -19.74 -9.23
CA SER A 282 5.11 -20.57 -8.95
C SER A 282 3.86 -19.72 -8.86
N PHE A 283 2.74 -20.20 -9.40
CA PHE A 283 1.44 -19.54 -9.30
C PHE A 283 0.62 -20.04 -8.10
N SER A 284 1.12 -21.06 -7.40
CA SER A 284 0.61 -21.60 -6.13
C SER A 284 1.75 -21.79 -5.10
N PRO A 285 2.40 -20.70 -4.65
CA PRO A 285 3.45 -20.79 -3.63
C PRO A 285 2.88 -21.34 -2.32
N GLU A 286 3.72 -22.05 -1.55
CA GLU A 286 3.32 -22.60 -0.25
C GLU A 286 2.96 -21.49 0.73
N ASN A 287 3.69 -20.39 0.64
CA ASN A 287 3.47 -19.24 1.48
C ASN A 287 3.89 -17.96 0.77
N ILE A 288 3.28 -16.86 1.16
CA ILE A 288 3.66 -15.52 0.73
C ILE A 288 3.81 -14.69 1.99
N SER A 289 4.76 -13.78 1.97
CA SER A 289 5.10 -12.83 3.02
C SER A 289 5.14 -11.41 2.46
N ILE A 290 4.68 -10.42 3.23
CA ILE A 290 4.87 -9.00 2.87
C ILE A 290 6.07 -8.50 3.66
N VAL A 291 7.02 -7.90 2.96
CA VAL A 291 8.18 -7.22 3.55
C VAL A 291 7.98 -5.71 3.43
N ILE A 292 8.07 -5.00 4.54
CA ILE A 292 8.02 -3.53 4.59
C ILE A 292 9.10 -3.05 5.55
N GLU A 293 9.93 -2.09 5.14
CA GLU A 293 11.02 -1.55 5.99
C GLU A 293 11.88 -2.66 6.62
N ASP A 294 12.33 -3.60 5.78
CA ASP A 294 13.14 -4.76 6.19
C ASP A 294 12.45 -5.73 7.17
N GLU A 295 11.13 -5.60 7.36
CA GLU A 295 10.35 -6.43 8.28
C GLU A 295 9.31 -7.29 7.57
N VAL A 296 9.24 -8.56 7.97
CA VAL A 296 8.16 -9.46 7.54
C VAL A 296 6.90 -9.17 8.37
N VAL A 297 5.90 -8.56 7.73
CA VAL A 297 4.68 -8.08 8.40
C VAL A 297 3.59 -9.16 8.48
N ILE A 298 3.41 -9.96 7.41
CA ILE A 298 2.34 -10.97 7.33
C ILE A 298 2.93 -12.31 6.88
N ILE A 299 2.80 -13.35 7.69
CA ILE A 299 3.54 -14.61 7.53
C ILE A 299 2.70 -15.72 6.88
N SER A 300 1.37 -15.62 6.69
CA SER A 300 0.58 -16.73 6.12
C SER A 300 -0.54 -16.28 5.19
N CYS A 301 -0.44 -16.55 3.89
CA CYS A 301 -1.57 -16.38 2.95
C CYS A 301 -1.32 -17.15 1.66
N ILE A 302 -2.37 -17.80 1.19
CA ILE A 302 -2.37 -18.67 0.02
C ILE A 302 -2.61 -17.87 -1.28
N SER A 303 -2.99 -16.59 -1.22
CA SER A 303 -3.28 -15.78 -2.42
C SER A 303 -2.41 -14.52 -2.53
N THR A 304 -1.50 -14.51 -3.50
CA THR A 304 -0.63 -13.39 -3.92
C THR A 304 -1.41 -12.09 -4.13
N CYS A 305 -2.66 -12.23 -4.54
CA CYS A 305 -3.49 -11.15 -5.03
C CYS A 305 -4.08 -10.29 -3.89
N LEU A 306 -4.52 -10.89 -2.79
CA LEU A 306 -5.02 -10.14 -1.62
C LEU A 306 -3.95 -9.28 -0.96
N ARG A 307 -2.69 -9.69 -1.09
CA ARG A 307 -1.55 -9.01 -0.49
C ARG A 307 -1.09 -7.82 -1.30
N ALA A 308 -1.09 -7.90 -2.63
CA ALA A 308 -0.91 -6.73 -3.49
C ALA A 308 -2.03 -5.68 -3.27
N GLY A 309 -3.27 -6.14 -3.02
CA GLY A 309 -4.37 -5.28 -2.57
C GLY A 309 -4.13 -4.68 -1.17
N ALA A 310 -3.63 -5.46 -0.20
CA ALA A 310 -3.26 -4.95 1.12
C ALA A 310 -2.06 -3.99 1.11
N LEU A 311 -1.16 -4.17 0.13
CA LEU A 311 -0.03 -3.31 -0.18
C LEU A 311 -0.47 -1.91 -0.65
N TRP A 312 -1.60 -1.83 -1.38
CA TRP A 312 -2.26 -0.58 -1.74
C TRP A 312 -2.60 0.25 -0.48
N ILE A 313 -2.99 -0.43 0.59
CA ILE A 313 -3.44 0.17 1.85
C ILE A 313 -2.28 0.68 2.70
N LEU A 314 -1.27 -0.18 2.88
CA LEU A 314 -0.13 0.18 3.71
C LEU A 314 0.66 1.33 3.06
N ARG A 315 0.65 1.46 1.72
CA ARG A 315 1.25 2.60 1.02
C ARG A 315 0.44 3.91 1.14
N LEU A 316 -0.89 3.85 1.25
CA LEU A 316 -1.73 5.05 1.46
C LEU A 316 -1.56 5.64 2.87
N GLN A 317 -1.21 4.81 3.85
CA GLN A 317 -1.19 5.23 5.27
C GLN A 317 0.18 5.67 5.77
N SER A 318 1.27 5.39 5.04
CA SER A 318 2.64 5.68 5.49
C SER A 318 3.26 6.95 4.89
N THR A 319 2.61 7.64 3.94
CA THR A 319 3.12 8.93 3.43
C THR A 319 1.98 9.85 2.98
N PRO A 320 1.96 11.15 3.38
CA PRO A 320 1.25 12.15 2.61
C PRO A 320 1.84 12.15 1.19
N CYS A 321 0.96 11.93 0.21
CA CYS A 321 1.28 11.57 -1.15
C CYS A 321 2.50 12.29 -1.72
N ARG A 322 3.56 11.51 -1.94
CA ARG A 322 4.59 11.85 -2.92
C ARG A 322 4.11 11.29 -4.27
N PRO A 323 4.16 12.06 -5.38
CA PRO A 323 4.16 11.43 -6.70
C PRO A 323 5.30 10.41 -6.75
N PRO A 324 5.18 9.33 -7.55
CA PRO A 324 6.18 8.27 -7.57
C PRO A 324 7.56 8.86 -7.87
N ASP A 325 8.45 8.84 -6.87
CA ASP A 325 9.84 9.25 -7.03
C ASP A 325 10.54 8.28 -7.97
N ALA A 326 11.57 8.77 -8.67
CA ALA A 326 12.44 8.03 -9.57
C ALA A 326 13.07 6.77 -8.95
N SER A 327 13.03 6.65 -7.61
CA SER A 327 13.55 5.53 -6.82
C SER A 327 12.55 4.39 -6.53
N GLN A 328 11.29 4.47 -6.97
CA GLN A 328 10.36 3.34 -6.88
C GLN A 328 10.54 2.39 -8.06
N PRO A 329 10.46 1.05 -7.88
CA PRO A 329 10.54 0.09 -8.97
C PRO A 329 9.47 0.42 -10.02
N SER A 330 9.90 0.48 -11.27
CA SER A 330 9.10 0.96 -12.42
C SER A 330 7.71 0.32 -12.47
N THR A 331 7.61 -0.94 -12.07
CA THR A 331 6.41 -1.76 -11.97
C THR A 331 5.24 -1.11 -11.22
N LEU A 332 5.55 -0.38 -10.15
CA LEU A 332 4.55 0.31 -9.36
C LEU A 332 4.01 1.55 -10.11
N ARG A 333 4.78 2.21 -10.97
CA ARG A 333 4.29 3.44 -11.64
C ARG A 333 3.20 3.22 -12.67
N THR A 334 3.17 2.06 -13.32
CA THR A 334 2.24 1.80 -14.42
C THR A 334 0.97 1.09 -13.97
N VAL A 335 1.05 0.26 -12.92
CA VAL A 335 -0.10 -0.45 -12.35
C VAL A 335 -0.96 0.47 -11.46
N TYR A 336 -0.33 1.44 -10.79
CA TYR A 336 -0.98 2.33 -9.83
C TYR A 336 -2.10 3.17 -10.45
N PRO A 337 -1.92 3.88 -11.59
CA PRO A 337 -2.97 4.74 -12.15
C PRO A 337 -4.15 3.95 -12.71
N LEU A 338 -3.91 2.77 -13.29
CA LEU A 338 -4.95 1.96 -13.93
C LEU A 338 -5.90 1.31 -12.93
N LEU A 339 -5.40 0.83 -11.80
CA LEU A 339 -6.24 0.26 -10.74
C LEU A 339 -6.85 1.34 -9.84
N SER A 340 -6.10 2.39 -9.48
CA SER A 340 -6.62 3.46 -8.61
C SER A 340 -7.71 4.31 -9.27
N HIS A 341 -7.57 4.69 -10.55
CA HIS A 341 -8.56 5.50 -11.25
C HIS A 341 -9.90 4.74 -11.39
N HIS A 342 -9.87 3.43 -11.62
CA HIS A 342 -11.10 2.64 -11.76
C HIS A 342 -11.74 2.29 -10.41
N LEU A 343 -10.95 1.93 -9.38
CA LEU A 343 -11.44 1.70 -8.02
C LEU A 343 -12.05 2.97 -7.38
N LEU A 344 -11.54 4.16 -7.70
CA LEU A 344 -12.08 5.45 -7.24
C LEU A 344 -13.27 5.93 -8.09
N GLN A 345 -13.38 5.53 -9.35
CA GLN A 345 -14.55 5.84 -10.18
C GLN A 345 -15.74 4.94 -9.84
N SER A 346 -15.51 3.67 -9.49
CA SER A 346 -16.59 2.74 -9.09
C SER A 346 -17.18 3.04 -7.70
N THR A 347 -16.49 3.82 -6.85
CA THR A 347 -17.07 4.36 -5.60
C THR A 347 -17.85 5.66 -5.79
N LEU A 348 -17.63 6.40 -6.89
CA LEU A 348 -18.34 7.65 -7.21
C LEU A 348 -19.60 7.43 -8.05
N CYS A 349 -19.67 6.34 -8.81
CA CYS A 349 -20.87 5.96 -9.55
C CYS A 349 -21.73 5.03 -8.69
N GLY A 350 -22.63 5.62 -7.88
CA GLY A 350 -23.84 4.91 -7.46
C GLY A 350 -24.63 4.39 -8.69
N PRO A 351 -25.51 3.39 -8.52
CA PRO A 351 -26.32 2.90 -9.62
C PRO A 351 -27.06 4.09 -10.28
N PRO A 352 -27.17 4.13 -11.62
CA PRO A 352 -27.83 5.24 -12.28
C PRO A 352 -29.25 5.36 -11.75
N ASP A 353 -29.59 6.56 -11.25
CA ASP A 353 -30.93 6.91 -10.80
C ASP A 353 -31.94 6.47 -11.87
N THR A 354 -32.64 5.38 -11.62
CA THR A 354 -33.86 5.05 -12.33
C THR A 354 -34.87 6.10 -11.92
N THR A 355 -34.99 7.12 -12.76
CA THR A 355 -36.04 8.13 -12.80
C THR A 355 -37.35 7.60 -12.25
N VAL A 356 -37.67 7.95 -11.00
CA VAL A 356 -38.99 7.74 -10.41
C VAL A 356 -39.93 8.74 -11.08
N SER A 357 -40.77 8.24 -11.98
CA SER A 357 -41.95 8.99 -12.44
C SER A 357 -42.89 9.22 -11.23
N PRO A 358 -43.49 10.41 -11.09
CA PRO A 358 -44.36 10.70 -9.96
C PRO A 358 -45.67 9.92 -10.10
N ARG A 359 -46.01 9.11 -9.11
CA ARG A 359 -47.37 8.55 -8.97
C ARG A 359 -48.34 9.65 -8.51
N PRO A 360 -49.57 9.68 -9.04
CA PRO A 360 -50.59 10.59 -8.57
C PRO A 360 -51.19 10.11 -7.24
N SER A 361 -51.53 11.09 -6.41
CA SER A 361 -52.25 11.01 -5.15
C SER A 361 -53.64 10.38 -5.26
N GLY A 362 -53.96 9.43 -4.37
CA GLY A 362 -55.31 8.90 -4.13
C GLY A 362 -55.34 8.05 -2.84
N PRO A 363 -56.48 7.99 -2.11
CA PRO A 363 -56.47 8.02 -0.65
C PRO A 363 -56.58 6.66 0.05
N PHE A 364 -56.25 6.71 1.35
CA PHE A 364 -56.38 5.71 2.41
C PHE A 364 -57.61 4.78 2.32
N THR A 365 -57.36 3.48 2.49
CA THR A 365 -58.26 2.56 3.21
C THR A 365 -57.45 1.47 3.94
N THR A 366 -57.82 1.30 5.20
CA THR A 366 -57.38 0.32 6.20
C THR A 366 -57.78 -1.12 5.88
N SER A 367 -56.89 -2.09 6.14
CA SER A 367 -57.21 -3.35 6.87
C SER A 367 -55.99 -4.29 6.93
N GLU A 368 -55.67 -4.74 8.16
CA GLU A 368 -55.29 -6.10 8.60
C GLU A 368 -54.63 -7.04 7.56
N THR A 369 -53.53 -7.74 7.84
CA THR A 369 -53.47 -8.85 8.81
C THR A 369 -52.02 -9.34 9.00
N PHE A 370 -51.77 -9.92 10.16
CA PHE A 370 -50.53 -10.55 10.63
C PHE A 370 -50.21 -11.90 9.96
N SER A 371 -48.93 -12.28 10.07
CA SER A 371 -48.38 -13.65 10.28
C SER A 371 -47.77 -14.41 9.07
N PRO A 372 -46.86 -15.40 9.32
CA PRO A 372 -45.43 -15.34 9.00
C PRO A 372 -44.95 -16.62 8.27
N TYR A 373 -43.65 -16.95 8.36
CA TYR A 373 -42.97 -18.19 7.88
C TYR A 373 -42.49 -18.16 6.42
N LEU A 374 -41.37 -18.77 6.00
CA LEU A 374 -40.40 -19.70 6.59
C LEU A 374 -39.17 -19.68 5.63
N PHE A 375 -37.94 -19.68 6.18
CA PHE A 375 -36.73 -20.10 5.45
C PHE A 375 -36.79 -21.61 5.14
N PRO A 376 -36.03 -22.09 4.15
CA PRO A 376 -34.68 -22.58 4.46
C PRO A 376 -33.56 -21.77 3.80
#